data_AF-A0A6C0C538-F1
#
_entry.id   AF-A0A6C0C538-F1
#
_cell.length_a   1.000
_cell.length_b   1.000
_cell.length_c   1.000
_cell.angle_alpha   90.00
_cell.angle_beta   90.00
_cell.angle_gamma   90.00
#
_symmetry.space_group_name_H-M   'P 1'
#
loop_
_entity.id
_entity.type
_entity.pdbx_description
1 polymer ?
#
loop_
_entity_poly.entity_id
_entity_poly.type
_entity_poly.pdbx_seq_one_letter_code
_entity_poly.pdbx_strand_id
1 'polypeptide(L)'
;MSEEYYEYLPYIILLLIVGIGYFGYTYYMKSKNIDDINDNLKNDKKNLSVKINDEFIKADGFVGVKKGYIFKKGDKGLGYYLDK
;
A
#
# COMPACT_ATOMS: atom_id res chain seq x y z
N MET A 1 -46.05 -22.18 5.90
CA MET A 1 -44.97 -21.20 6.16
C MET A 1 -43.71 -21.44 5.31
N SER A 2 -43.49 -22.64 4.76
CA SER A 2 -42.35 -22.93 3.85
C SER A 2 -42.62 -22.62 2.37
N GLU A 3 -43.86 -22.69 1.90
CA GLU A 3 -44.17 -22.53 0.46
C GLU A 3 -44.01 -21.09 -0.03
N GLU A 4 -44.39 -20.09 0.78
CA GLU A 4 -44.21 -18.66 0.46
C GLU A 4 -42.73 -18.29 0.23
N TYR A 5 -41.80 -18.99 0.88
CA TYR A 5 -40.36 -18.71 0.73
C TYR A 5 -39.82 -19.09 -0.65
N TYR A 6 -40.35 -20.15 -1.27
CA TYR A 6 -39.89 -20.62 -2.58
C TYR A 6 -40.33 -19.71 -3.72
N GLU A 7 -41.43 -18.97 -3.54
CA GLU A 7 -41.91 -18.00 -4.51
C GLU A 7 -40.96 -16.79 -4.64
N TYR A 8 -40.31 -16.39 -3.55
CA TYR A 8 -39.37 -15.27 -3.53
C TYR A 8 -37.91 -15.65 -3.80
N LEU A 9 -37.58 -16.94 -3.75
CA LEU A 9 -36.23 -17.48 -3.97
C LEU A 9 -35.52 -16.91 -5.23
N PRO A 10 -36.14 -16.82 -6.43
CA PRO A 10 -35.47 -16.29 -7.61
C PRO A 10 -35.13 -14.80 -7.49
N TYR A 11 -35.98 -14.01 -6.82
CA TYR A 11 -35.75 -12.57 -6.63
C TYR A 11 -34.61 -12.30 -5.65
N ILE A 12 -34.47 -13.14 -4.61
CA ILE A 12 -33.35 -13.07 -3.65
C ILE A 12 -32.03 -13.36 -4.37
N ILE A 13 -32.00 -14.39 -5.22
CA ILE A 13 -30.81 -14.74 -6.02
C ILE A 13 -30.45 -13.59 -6.97
N LEU A 14 -31.44 -12.99 -7.64
CA LEU A 14 -31.23 -11.83 -8.51
C LEU A 14 -30.60 -10.65 -7.75
N LEU A 15 -31.11 -10.35 -6.55
CA LEU A 15 -30.58 -9.29 -5.68
C LEU A 15 -29.12 -9.54 -5.29
N LEU A 16 -28.77 -10.79 -4.97
CA LEU A 16 -27.39 -11.17 -4.63
C LEU A 16 -26.44 -11.02 -5.83
N ILE A 17 -26.86 -11.42 -7.03
CA ILE A 17 -26.03 -11.28 -8.26
C ILE A 17 -25.76 -9.80 -8.55
N VAL A 18 -26.77 -8.94 -8.45
CA VAL A 18 -26.63 -7.50 -8.64
C VAL A 18 -25.71 -6.89 -7.58
N GLY A 19 -25.86 -7.29 -6.32
CA GLY A 19 -25.01 -6.84 -5.21
C GLY A 19 -23.53 -7.22 -5.39
N ILE A 20 -23.26 -8.48 -5.77
CA ILE A 20 -21.90 -8.97 -6.03
C ILE A 20 -21.29 -8.25 -7.24
N GLY A 21 -22.06 -8.05 -8.31
CA GLY A 21 -21.60 -7.31 -9.49
C GLY A 21 -21.22 -5.86 -9.18
N TYR A 22 -22.06 -5.16 -8.39
CA TYR A 22 -21.77 -3.79 -7.95
C TYR A 22 -20.55 -3.72 -7.03
N PHE A 23 -20.43 -4.65 -6.08
CA PHE A 23 -19.28 -4.69 -5.15
C PHE A 23 -17.97 -5.01 -5.90
N GLY A 24 -18.01 -5.96 -6.84
CA GLY A 24 -16.86 -6.29 -7.69
C GLY A 24 -16.45 -5.11 -8.59
N TYR A 25 -17.42 -4.41 -9.18
CA TYR A 25 -17.17 -3.22 -10.00
C TYR A 25 -16.50 -2.08 -9.21
N THR A 26 -17.03 -1.76 -8.02
CA THR A 26 -16.47 -0.69 -7.18
C THR A 26 -15.08 -1.04 -6.64
N TYR A 27 -14.85 -2.31 -6.29
CA TYR A 27 -13.53 -2.79 -5.86
C TYR A 27 -12.50 -2.72 -7.00
N TYR A 28 -12.88 -3.16 -8.20
CA TYR A 28 -12.02 -3.09 -9.38
C TYR A 28 -11.67 -1.64 -9.75
N MET A 29 -12.65 -0.74 -9.75
CA MET A 29 -12.44 0.68 -10.04
C MET A 29 -11.51 1.37 -9.04
N LYS A 30 -11.55 0.97 -7.76
CA LYS A 30 -10.68 1.54 -6.71
C LYS A 30 -9.19 1.27 -6.96
N SER A 31 -8.84 0.13 -7.57
CA SER A 31 -7.43 -0.24 -7.79
C SER A 31 -6.71 0.65 -8.81
N LYS A 32 -7.42 1.23 -9.78
CA LYS A 32 -6.79 2.05 -10.83
C LYS A 32 -6.34 3.44 -10.37
N ASN A 33 -6.90 3.97 -9.28
CA ASN A 33 -6.53 5.30 -8.75
C ASN A 33 -5.26 5.28 -7.88
N ILE A 34 -4.68 4.11 -7.60
CA ILE A 34 -3.49 3.99 -6.73
C ILE A 34 -2.20 4.00 -7.55
N ASP A 35 -2.25 3.64 -8.83
CA ASP A 35 -1.07 3.58 -9.70
C ASP A 35 -0.52 4.99 -10.04
N ASP A 36 -1.37 6.01 -10.09
CA ASP A 36 -0.99 7.40 -10.41
C ASP A 36 -0.32 8.17 -9.24
N ILE A 37 -0.32 7.63 -8.03
CA ILE A 37 0.31 8.25 -6.84
C ILE A 37 1.80 7.86 -6.72
N ASN A 38 2.22 6.80 -7.44
CA ASN A 38 3.56 6.23 -7.28
C ASN A 38 4.65 6.94 -8.12
N ASP A 39 4.27 7.65 -9.18
CA ASP A 39 5.26 8.31 -10.06
C ASP A 39 5.78 9.64 -9.51
N ASN A 40 4.99 10.36 -8.71
CA ASN A 40 5.45 11.59 -8.05
C ASN A 40 6.38 11.32 -6.86
N LEU A 41 6.25 10.17 -6.18
CA LEU A 41 7.16 9.78 -5.09
C LEU A 41 8.52 9.30 -5.63
N LYS A 42 8.56 8.76 -6.85
CA LYS A 42 9.80 8.30 -7.50
C LYS A 42 10.70 9.45 -7.94
N ASN A 43 10.12 10.53 -8.46
CA ASN A 43 10.87 11.70 -8.90
C ASN A 43 11.41 12.55 -7.74
N ASP A 44 10.70 12.57 -6.61
CA ASP A 44 11.18 13.23 -5.39
C ASP A 44 12.30 12.41 -4.72
N LYS A 45 12.17 11.07 -4.68
CA LYS A 45 13.27 10.19 -4.26
C LYS A 45 14.51 10.31 -5.16
N LYS A 46 14.34 10.49 -6.46
CA LYS A 46 15.46 10.65 -7.41
C LYS A 46 16.21 11.97 -7.23
N ASN A 47 15.51 13.07 -6.90
CA ASN A 47 16.16 14.35 -6.58
C ASN A 47 16.72 14.39 -5.15
N LEU A 48 16.13 13.63 -4.22
CA LEU A 48 16.65 13.45 -2.88
C LEU A 48 17.89 12.53 -2.85
N SER A 49 17.93 11.49 -3.70
CA SER A 49 19.09 10.58 -3.85
C SER A 49 20.29 11.23 -4.53
N VAL A 50 20.10 12.33 -5.27
CA VAL A 50 21.22 13.09 -5.87
C VAL A 50 21.88 14.03 -4.86
N LYS A 51 21.26 14.27 -3.70
CA LYS A 51 21.79 15.16 -2.65
C LYS A 51 22.14 14.47 -1.33
N ILE A 52 21.86 13.17 -1.19
CA ILE A 52 22.26 12.39 -0.03
C ILE A 52 23.51 11.60 -0.41
N ASN A 53 24.67 12.06 0.09
CA ASN A 53 25.84 11.22 0.22
C ASN A 53 25.41 9.87 0.84
N ASP A 54 25.60 8.76 0.11
CA ASP A 54 25.13 7.38 0.33
C ASP A 54 25.47 6.74 1.70
N GLU A 55 25.90 7.54 2.68
CA GLU A 55 26.38 7.10 3.98
C GLU A 55 25.30 7.10 5.07
N PHE A 56 24.13 7.71 4.84
CA PHE A 56 23.09 7.83 5.86
C PHE A 56 21.65 7.82 5.31
N ILE A 57 20.82 6.98 5.90
CA ILE A 57 19.38 6.85 5.64
C ILE A 57 18.63 7.14 6.95
N LYS A 58 17.95 8.28 7.02
CA LYS A 58 17.13 8.65 8.18
C LYS A 58 16.01 7.62 8.41
N ALA A 59 15.79 7.21 9.66
CA ALA A 59 14.68 6.35 10.05
C ALA A 59 14.23 6.68 11.48
N ASP A 60 12.92 6.66 11.70
CA ASP A 60 12.32 6.99 13.01
C ASP A 60 12.38 5.81 14.00
N GLY A 61 12.77 4.62 13.53
CA GLY A 61 12.92 3.40 14.34
C GLY A 61 13.63 2.29 13.57
N PHE A 62 13.95 1.21 14.28
CA PHE A 62 14.57 0.04 13.67
C PHE A 62 13.51 -0.75 12.86
N VAL A 63 13.72 -0.85 11.55
CA VAL A 63 12.83 -1.56 10.61
C VAL A 63 13.46 -2.85 10.06
N GLY A 64 14.52 -3.34 10.70
CA GLY A 64 15.24 -4.55 10.31
C GLY A 64 16.66 -4.30 9.80
N VAL A 65 17.40 -5.38 9.56
CA VAL A 65 18.80 -5.33 9.11
C VAL A 65 18.87 -4.94 7.65
N LYS A 66 19.70 -3.95 7.33
CA LYS A 66 20.05 -3.57 5.95
C LYS A 66 21.51 -3.95 5.71
N LYS A 67 21.77 -4.77 4.69
CA LYS A 67 23.13 -5.25 4.40
C LYS A 67 24.05 -4.05 4.11
N GLY A 68 25.16 -3.97 4.84
CA GLY A 68 26.11 -2.86 4.74
C GLY A 68 25.72 -1.59 5.52
N TYR A 69 24.72 -1.67 6.40
CA TYR A 69 24.29 -0.53 7.22
C TYR A 69 24.03 -0.93 8.68
N ILE A 70 24.38 -0.04 9.62
CA ILE A 70 24.11 -0.16 11.05
C ILE A 70 23.06 0.88 11.47
N PHE A 71 22.02 0.44 12.18
CA PHE A 71 21.04 1.35 12.78
C PHE A 71 21.59 1.95 14.08
N LYS A 72 21.78 3.27 14.11
CA LYS A 72 22.28 4.00 15.29
C LYS A 72 21.78 5.44 15.29
N LYS A 73 21.98 6.13 16.41
CA LYS A 73 21.86 7.59 16.50
C LYS A 73 23.25 8.19 16.31
N GLY A 74 23.51 8.80 15.16
CA GLY A 74 24.79 9.44 14.84
C GLY A 74 24.64 10.94 14.60
N ASP A 75 25.67 11.56 14.03
CA ASP A 75 25.73 13.03 13.83
C ASP A 75 24.59 13.57 12.95
N LYS A 76 24.15 12.75 11.99
CA LYS A 76 23.03 13.05 11.07
C LYS A 76 21.63 12.72 11.63
N GLY A 77 21.55 12.19 12.87
CA GLY A 77 20.30 11.82 13.54
C GLY A 77 20.11 10.32 13.72
N LEU A 78 18.86 9.91 13.97
CA LEU A 78 18.50 8.49 14.10
C LEU A 78 18.31 7.89 12.70
N GLY A 79 18.97 6.76 12.43
CA GLY A 79 18.83 6.08 11.15
C GLY A 79 19.89 5.02 10.88
N TYR A 80 19.97 4.59 9.62
CA TYR A 80 20.93 3.63 9.14
C TYR A 80 22.16 4.35 8.58
N TYR A 81 23.33 4.02 9.10
CA TYR A 81 24.62 4.51 8.64
C TYR A 81 25.35 3.42 7.88
N LEU A 82 26.02 3.78 6.79
CA LEU A 82 26.86 2.83 6.07
C LEU A 82 27.92 2.26 7.01
N ASP A 83 27.99 0.94 7.06
CA ASP A 83 28.99 0.19 7.81
C ASP A 83 30.28 0.18 6.98
N LYS A 84 31.21 1.08 7.31
CA LYS A 84 32.53 1.19 6.69
C LYS A 84 33.57 0.45 7.50
#